data_AF-A0A4S4BF92-F1
#
_entry.id   AF-A0A4S4BF92-F1
#
_cell.length_a   1.000
_cell.length_b   1.000
_cell.length_c   1.000
_cell.angle_alpha   90.00
_cell.angle_beta   90.00
_cell.angle_gamma   90.00
#
_symmetry.space_group_name_H-M   'P 1'
#
loop_
_entity.id
_entity.type
_entity.pdbx_description
1 polymer ?
#
loop_
_entity_poly.entity_id
_entity_poly.type
_entity_poly.pdbx_seq_one_letter_code
_entity_poly.pdbx_strand_id
1 'polypeptide(L)'
;MPSFNSNDQSQPISQSIYESTSRITNMSRQTVIKIGVDALNEVGSDLICKVCILNGGSCCSGCRHLVDGIGCANRNTSCTAWLCGFLKYLLYATRLLKEWDDFWRQVPGQDFREDFTPEVFFVEKPLQMNRIRNLSEALATDLRELASEQIAIGFILTLREKIDKNIDRLNHCKNDPKKQIKIERELQVLSSRFHNFQKALRDYHLNRIEGENK
;
A
#
# COMPACT_ATOMS: atom_id res chain seq x y z
N MET A 1 -60.25 -42.25 -33.31
CA MET A 1 -60.68 -41.22 -32.35
C MET A 1 -59.46 -40.72 -31.57
N PRO A 2 -59.46 -39.43 -31.18
CA PRO A 2 -58.30 -38.52 -31.04
C PRO A 2 -57.55 -38.74 -29.69
N SER A 3 -56.36 -38.20 -29.37
CA SER A 3 -55.91 -36.80 -29.40
C SER A 3 -54.43 -36.72 -28.95
N PHE A 4 -53.67 -35.75 -29.50
CA PHE A 4 -52.74 -34.78 -28.84
C PHE A 4 -52.01 -35.22 -27.53
N ASN A 5 -50.70 -34.96 -27.32
CA ASN A 5 -50.00 -33.70 -27.55
C ASN A 5 -48.47 -33.90 -27.36
N SER A 6 -47.68 -33.26 -28.22
CA SER A 6 -46.26 -32.99 -28.01
C SER A 6 -46.10 -31.83 -27.04
N ASN A 7 -45.30 -31.98 -25.99
CA ASN A 7 -44.59 -30.86 -25.38
C ASN A 7 -43.46 -31.39 -24.51
N ASP A 8 -42.28 -31.42 -25.11
CA ASP A 8 -41.00 -31.65 -24.45
C ASP A 8 -40.59 -30.32 -23.79
N GLN A 9 -41.03 -30.10 -22.55
CA GLN A 9 -40.60 -28.95 -21.76
C GLN A 9 -39.31 -29.33 -21.02
N SER A 10 -38.22 -28.88 -21.63
CA SER A 10 -36.92 -28.74 -21.00
C SER A 10 -37.01 -27.71 -19.87
N GLN A 11 -36.83 -28.16 -18.62
CA GLN A 11 -36.39 -27.34 -17.52
C GLN A 11 -35.32 -28.08 -16.72
N PRO A 12 -34.08 -27.59 -16.68
CA PRO A 12 -33.22 -27.80 -15.54
C PRO A 12 -33.41 -26.66 -14.55
N ILE A 13 -33.75 -27.04 -13.34
CA ILE A 13 -33.93 -26.20 -12.16
C ILE A 13 -32.65 -25.41 -11.88
N SER A 14 -32.81 -24.09 -11.81
CA SER A 14 -31.85 -23.12 -11.28
C SER A 14 -31.58 -23.35 -9.79
N GLN A 15 -30.33 -23.63 -9.42
CA GLN A 15 -29.69 -23.21 -8.16
C GLN A 15 -28.19 -23.02 -8.46
N SER A 16 -27.75 -21.85 -8.94
CA SER A 16 -27.29 -20.75 -8.07
C SER A 16 -26.37 -21.23 -6.95
N ILE A 17 -25.21 -21.79 -7.32
CA ILE A 17 -24.03 -21.77 -6.45
C ILE A 17 -23.24 -20.53 -6.85
N TYR A 18 -23.03 -19.63 -5.89
CA TYR A 18 -22.22 -18.43 -6.01
C TYR A 18 -20.81 -18.78 -6.51
N GLU A 19 -20.59 -18.82 -7.82
CA GLU A 19 -19.28 -18.61 -8.41
C GLU A 19 -18.96 -17.13 -8.31
N SER A 20 -18.47 -16.72 -7.13
CA SER A 20 -17.56 -15.58 -7.08
C SER A 20 -16.26 -16.02 -7.75
N THR A 21 -16.29 -16.06 -9.08
CA THR A 21 -15.10 -16.29 -9.89
C THR A 21 -14.21 -15.06 -9.73
N SER A 22 -13.38 -15.11 -8.70
CA SER A 22 -12.09 -14.42 -8.71
C SER A 22 -11.45 -14.72 -10.07
N ARG A 23 -11.42 -13.72 -10.96
CA ARG A 23 -10.85 -13.88 -12.29
C ARG A 23 -9.34 -13.92 -12.13
N ILE A 24 -8.81 -15.13 -11.93
CA ILE A 24 -7.38 -15.39 -11.99
C ILE A 24 -6.86 -14.82 -13.31
N THR A 25 -6.05 -13.77 -13.21
CA THR A 25 -5.52 -13.03 -14.35
C THR A 25 -4.06 -13.42 -14.50
N ASN A 26 -3.69 -13.82 -15.72
CA ASN A 26 -2.29 -14.05 -16.05
C ASN A 26 -1.58 -12.71 -16.25
N MET A 27 -0.47 -12.47 -15.55
CA MET A 27 0.22 -11.18 -15.51
C MET A 27 1.71 -11.37 -15.77
N SER A 28 2.30 -10.46 -16.55
CA SER A 28 3.74 -10.42 -16.73
C SER A 28 4.45 -9.69 -15.57
N ARG A 29 5.71 -10.02 -15.33
CA ARG A 29 6.56 -9.30 -14.37
C ARG A 29 6.62 -7.79 -14.65
N GLN A 30 6.74 -7.39 -15.92
CA GLN A 30 6.77 -5.97 -16.28
C GLN A 30 5.43 -5.28 -15.99
N THR A 31 4.32 -5.98 -16.22
CA THR A 31 2.97 -5.46 -15.90
C THR A 31 2.80 -5.26 -14.40
N VAL A 32 3.22 -6.20 -13.55
CA VAL A 32 3.07 -6.06 -12.08
C VAL A 32 3.93 -4.91 -11.53
N ILE A 33 5.17 -4.77 -12.03
CA ILE A 33 6.05 -3.65 -11.67
C ILE A 33 5.38 -2.33 -12.06
N LYS A 34 4.84 -2.24 -13.28
CA LYS A 34 4.15 -1.05 -13.76
C LYS A 34 2.94 -0.69 -12.89
N ILE A 35 2.08 -1.66 -12.55
CA ILE A 35 0.92 -1.46 -11.67
C ILE A 35 1.36 -0.89 -10.32
N GLY A 36 2.39 -1.49 -9.71
CA GLY A 36 2.91 -1.02 -8.44
C GLY A 36 3.51 0.38 -8.49
N VAL A 37 4.25 0.70 -9.55
CA VAL A 37 4.83 2.04 -9.76
C VAL A 37 3.74 3.08 -9.99
N ASP A 38 2.75 2.78 -10.82
CA ASP A 38 1.61 3.67 -11.07
C ASP A 38 0.83 3.93 -9.76
N ALA A 39 0.57 2.90 -8.96
CA ALA A 39 -0.05 3.04 -7.65
C ALA A 39 0.77 3.92 -6.69
N LEU A 40 2.10 3.73 -6.64
CA LEU A 40 3.00 4.56 -5.82
C LEU A 40 3.01 6.03 -6.27
N ASN A 41 2.85 6.29 -7.56
CA ASN A 41 2.73 7.65 -8.11
C ASN A 41 1.39 8.29 -7.74
N GLU A 42 0.29 7.54 -7.82
CA GLU A 42 -1.05 7.99 -7.42
C GLU A 42 -1.17 8.25 -5.92
N VAL A 43 -0.46 7.47 -5.11
CA VAL A 43 -0.28 7.71 -3.67
C VAL A 43 0.55 8.96 -3.42
N GLY A 44 1.48 9.32 -4.29
CA GLY A 44 2.39 10.45 -4.11
C GLY A 44 3.65 10.10 -3.34
N SER A 45 4.16 8.88 -3.52
CA SER A 45 5.36 8.41 -2.82
C SER A 45 6.61 9.24 -3.10
N ASP A 46 6.70 9.87 -4.27
CA ASP A 46 7.76 10.77 -4.69
C ASP A 46 7.90 11.99 -3.76
N LEU A 47 6.77 12.52 -3.26
CA LEU A 47 6.74 13.67 -2.36
C LEU A 47 7.43 13.36 -1.03
N ILE A 48 7.13 12.19 -0.45
CA ILE A 48 7.72 11.71 0.81
C ILE A 48 9.18 11.31 0.59
N CYS A 49 9.48 10.62 -0.52
CA CYS A 49 10.84 10.20 -0.85
C CYS A 49 11.77 11.40 -1.01
N LYS A 50 11.31 12.49 -1.64
CA LYS A 50 12.10 13.73 -1.79
C LYS A 50 12.56 14.28 -0.44
N VAL A 51 11.69 14.30 0.57
CA VAL A 51 12.06 14.73 1.93
C VAL A 51 13.08 13.79 2.54
N CYS A 52 12.87 12.47 2.42
CA CYS A 52 13.77 11.48 2.99
C CYS A 52 15.17 11.54 2.35
N ILE A 53 15.26 11.66 1.02
CA ILE A 53 16.52 11.72 0.28
C ILE A 53 17.33 12.95 0.70
N LEU A 54 16.70 14.13 0.76
CA LEU A 54 17.37 15.37 1.19
C LEU A 54 17.90 15.31 2.63
N ASN A 55 17.34 14.45 3.47
CA ASN A 55 17.72 14.30 4.87
C ASN A 55 18.56 13.03 5.14
N GLY A 56 19.25 12.51 4.11
CA GLY A 56 20.14 11.34 4.23
C GLY A 56 19.41 10.02 4.51
N GLY A 57 18.09 10.02 4.41
CA GLY A 57 17.21 8.89 4.71
C GLY A 57 16.70 8.18 3.45
N SER A 58 17.47 8.07 2.37
CA SER A 58 17.04 7.29 1.20
C SER A 58 16.85 5.82 1.59
N CYS A 59 15.66 5.27 1.36
CA CYS A 59 15.38 3.86 1.58
C CYS A 59 16.12 2.95 0.56
N CYS A 60 16.56 3.54 -0.56
CA CYS A 60 17.38 2.89 -1.58
C CYS A 60 18.89 3.07 -1.33
N SER A 61 19.31 3.65 -0.20
CA SER A 61 20.74 3.87 0.08
C SER A 61 21.54 2.56 -0.07
N GLY A 62 22.68 2.66 -0.76
CA GLY A 62 23.54 1.52 -1.11
C GLY A 62 23.03 0.62 -2.24
N CYS A 63 21.93 0.97 -2.92
CA CYS A 63 21.49 0.26 -4.12
C CYS A 63 22.28 0.73 -5.35
N ARG A 64 22.81 -0.20 -6.16
CA ARG A 64 23.52 0.10 -7.42
C ARG A 64 22.66 0.83 -8.47
N HIS A 65 21.35 0.79 -8.32
CA HIS A 65 20.39 1.44 -9.20
C HIS A 65 19.90 2.79 -8.67
N LEU A 66 20.36 3.22 -7.48
CA LEU A 66 20.08 4.55 -6.97
C LEU A 66 21.00 5.56 -7.67
N VAL A 67 20.40 6.57 -8.29
CA VAL A 67 21.11 7.69 -8.92
C VAL A 67 20.91 8.95 -8.08
N ASP A 68 22.00 9.61 -7.71
CA ASP A 68 21.98 10.81 -6.89
C ASP A 68 21.13 11.92 -7.54
N GLY A 69 20.28 12.55 -6.73
CA GLY A 69 19.37 13.59 -7.19
C GLY A 69 18.19 13.13 -8.07
N ILE A 70 18.18 11.87 -8.55
CA ILE A 70 17.14 11.33 -9.43
C ILE A 70 16.28 10.27 -8.69
N GLY A 71 16.90 9.37 -7.94
CA GLY A 71 16.23 8.22 -7.32
C GLY A 71 16.56 6.89 -8.01
N CYS A 72 15.71 5.87 -7.81
CA CYS A 72 15.95 4.54 -8.37
C CYS A 72 15.69 4.51 -9.89
N ALA A 73 16.70 4.17 -10.68
CA ALA A 73 16.62 4.07 -12.14
C ALA A 73 16.12 2.71 -12.64
N ASN A 74 16.03 1.70 -11.77
CA ASN A 74 15.60 0.36 -12.13
C ASN A 74 14.86 -0.32 -10.97
N ARG A 75 13.56 -0.01 -10.81
CA ARG A 75 12.71 -0.68 -9.84
C ARG A 75 12.37 -2.09 -10.34
N ASN A 76 12.67 -3.07 -9.51
CA ASN A 76 12.23 -4.45 -9.69
C ASN A 76 10.97 -4.73 -8.85
N THR A 77 10.45 -5.96 -8.92
CA THR A 77 9.24 -6.38 -8.21
C THR A 77 9.36 -6.12 -6.70
N SER A 78 10.45 -6.59 -6.08
CA SER A 78 10.68 -6.47 -4.63
C SER A 78 10.83 -5.03 -4.16
N CYS A 79 11.55 -4.19 -4.90
CA CYS A 79 11.67 -2.77 -4.62
C CYS A 79 10.34 -2.04 -4.78
N THR A 80 9.46 -2.53 -5.65
CA THR A 80 8.15 -1.96 -5.87
C THR A 80 7.18 -2.35 -4.76
N ALA A 81 7.21 -3.60 -4.30
CA ALA A 81 6.40 -4.10 -3.20
C ALA A 81 6.76 -3.51 -1.84
N TRP A 82 8.03 -3.20 -1.63
CA TRP A 82 8.52 -2.74 -0.34
C TRP A 82 8.15 -1.28 -0.06
N LEU A 83 7.50 -1.06 1.08
CA LEU A 83 7.15 0.26 1.60
C LEU A 83 8.09 0.64 2.74
N CYS A 84 8.60 1.88 2.73
CA CYS A 84 9.27 2.43 3.90
C CYS A 84 8.26 2.81 4.99
N GLY A 85 8.73 3.02 6.23
CA GLY A 85 7.84 3.31 7.36
C GLY A 85 6.83 4.45 7.16
N PHE A 86 7.20 5.54 6.48
CA PHE A 86 6.26 6.63 6.20
C PHE A 86 5.18 6.25 5.18
N LEU A 87 5.53 5.49 4.12
CA LEU A 87 4.55 4.98 3.17
C LEU A 87 3.65 3.92 3.81
N LYS A 88 4.22 3.01 4.61
CA LYS A 88 3.44 2.06 5.42
C LYS A 88 2.46 2.80 6.32
N TYR A 89 2.89 3.87 7.00
CA TYR A 89 2.03 4.65 7.89
C TYR A 89 0.91 5.37 7.14
N LEU A 90 1.22 5.99 6.00
CA LEU A 90 0.22 6.61 5.13
C LEU A 90 -0.87 5.59 4.74
N LEU A 91 -0.47 4.41 4.26
CA LEU A 91 -1.41 3.36 3.87
C LEU A 91 -2.15 2.76 5.08
N TYR A 92 -1.49 2.64 6.23
CA TYR A 92 -2.12 2.18 7.47
C TYR A 92 -3.22 3.17 7.92
N ALA A 93 -2.90 4.45 7.99
CA ALA A 93 -3.80 5.51 8.44
C ALA A 93 -5.02 5.69 7.51
N THR A 94 -4.86 5.35 6.22
CA THR A 94 -5.92 5.38 5.20
C THR A 94 -6.65 4.05 5.01
N ARG A 95 -6.28 3.01 5.78
CA ARG A 95 -6.81 1.64 5.67
C ARG A 95 -6.54 0.94 4.32
N LEU A 96 -5.53 1.39 3.58
CA LEU A 96 -5.10 0.81 2.30
C LEU A 96 -3.95 -0.20 2.44
N LEU A 97 -3.28 -0.27 3.60
CA LEU A 97 -2.10 -1.14 3.77
C LEU A 97 -2.41 -2.62 3.54
N LYS A 98 -3.58 -3.09 4.01
CA LYS A 98 -3.98 -4.49 3.82
C LYS A 98 -4.16 -4.83 2.34
N GLU A 99 -4.73 -3.91 1.56
CA GLU A 99 -4.95 -4.09 0.12
C GLU A 99 -3.61 -4.19 -0.61
N TRP A 100 -2.67 -3.30 -0.28
CA TRP A 100 -1.30 -3.36 -0.77
C TRP A 100 -0.63 -4.71 -0.42
N ASP A 101 -0.67 -5.11 0.85
CA ASP A 101 -0.04 -6.35 1.32
C ASP A 101 -0.66 -7.60 0.69
N ASP A 102 -1.98 -7.61 0.51
CA ASP A 102 -2.70 -8.75 -0.09
C ASP A 102 -2.43 -8.87 -1.60
N PHE A 103 -2.27 -7.75 -2.31
CA PHE A 103 -1.82 -7.76 -3.70
C PHE A 103 -0.42 -8.38 -3.82
N TRP A 104 0.56 -7.82 -3.10
CA TRP A 104 1.95 -8.26 -3.22
C TRP A 104 2.20 -9.68 -2.70
N ARG A 105 1.39 -10.20 -1.77
CA ARG A 105 1.51 -11.59 -1.32
C ARG A 105 1.28 -12.62 -2.44
N GLN A 106 0.58 -12.24 -3.50
CA GLN A 106 0.33 -13.11 -4.65
C GLN A 106 1.52 -13.14 -5.63
N VAL A 107 2.45 -12.20 -5.52
CA VAL A 107 3.57 -12.06 -6.46
C VAL A 107 4.76 -12.91 -5.99
N PRO A 108 5.15 -13.98 -6.71
CA PRO A 108 6.22 -14.87 -6.27
C PRO A 108 7.60 -14.26 -6.52
N GLY A 109 8.63 -14.83 -5.89
CA GLY A 109 10.04 -14.52 -6.19
C GLY A 109 10.53 -13.16 -5.68
N GLN A 110 9.78 -12.51 -4.79
CA GLN A 110 10.26 -11.32 -4.09
C GLN A 110 11.31 -11.68 -3.04
N ASP A 111 12.42 -10.96 -3.03
CA ASP A 111 13.45 -11.05 -2.00
C ASP A 111 14.10 -9.67 -1.74
N PHE A 112 14.88 -9.51 -0.67
CA PHE A 112 15.45 -8.24 -0.28
C PHE A 112 16.34 -7.65 -1.38
N ARG A 113 15.79 -6.66 -2.11
CA ARG A 113 16.42 -5.97 -3.26
C ARG A 113 16.70 -6.88 -4.47
N GLU A 114 16.46 -8.17 -4.39
CA GLU A 114 16.58 -9.14 -5.47
C GLU A 114 15.20 -9.49 -6.05
N ASP A 115 15.15 -9.89 -7.32
CA ASP A 115 13.89 -10.17 -8.01
C ASP A 115 14.04 -11.47 -8.81
N PHE A 116 13.39 -12.51 -8.29
CA PHE A 116 13.27 -13.84 -8.89
C PHE A 116 11.85 -14.09 -9.40
N THR A 117 11.04 -13.04 -9.56
CA THR A 117 9.68 -13.15 -10.08
C THR A 117 9.73 -13.75 -11.49
N PRO A 118 8.99 -14.84 -11.77
CA PRO A 118 8.89 -15.42 -13.09
C PRO A 118 8.36 -14.40 -14.10
N GLU A 119 8.68 -14.58 -15.37
CA GLU A 119 8.25 -13.65 -16.41
C GLU A 119 6.72 -13.53 -16.49
N VAL A 120 6.00 -14.61 -16.16
CA VAL A 120 4.55 -14.72 -16.21
C VAL A 120 4.05 -15.53 -15.00
N PHE A 121 3.00 -15.05 -14.33
CA PHE A 121 2.38 -15.70 -13.18
C PHE A 121 0.91 -15.26 -13.00
N PHE A 122 0.19 -15.93 -12.09
CA PHE A 122 -1.23 -15.68 -11.87
C PHE A 122 -1.48 -14.72 -10.69
N VAL A 123 -2.41 -13.79 -10.87
CA VAL A 123 -2.89 -12.87 -9.84
C VAL A 123 -4.41 -12.99 -9.75
N GLU A 124 -4.92 -13.20 -8.54
CA GLU A 124 -6.36 -13.35 -8.27
C GLU A 124 -7.02 -12.00 -7.99
N LYS A 125 -6.36 -11.15 -7.20
CA LYS A 125 -6.90 -9.84 -6.79
C LYS A 125 -6.08 -8.71 -7.41
N PRO A 126 -6.70 -7.81 -8.19
CA PRO A 126 -6.01 -6.62 -8.69
C PRO A 126 -5.70 -5.65 -7.55
N LEU A 127 -4.64 -4.85 -7.70
CA LEU A 127 -4.30 -3.80 -6.74
C LEU A 127 -5.32 -2.66 -6.84
N GLN A 128 -6.12 -2.46 -5.80
CA GLN A 128 -7.03 -1.30 -5.71
C GLN A 128 -6.42 -0.20 -4.85
N MET A 129 -5.99 0.89 -5.49
CA MET A 129 -5.42 2.03 -4.79
C MET A 129 -6.18 3.31 -5.11
N ASN A 130 -6.48 4.07 -4.07
CA ASN A 130 -7.12 5.37 -4.21
C ASN A 130 -6.05 6.45 -4.43
N ARG A 131 -6.37 7.45 -5.24
CA ARG A 131 -5.56 8.66 -5.36
C ARG A 131 -5.61 9.43 -4.05
N ILE A 132 -4.50 9.38 -3.32
CA ILE A 132 -4.33 10.03 -2.00
C ILE A 132 -3.12 10.96 -1.97
N ARG A 133 -2.69 11.45 -3.14
CA ARG A 133 -1.52 12.33 -3.28
C ARG A 133 -1.57 13.57 -2.37
N ASN A 134 -2.77 14.13 -2.14
CA ASN A 134 -2.97 15.24 -1.21
C ASN A 134 -2.56 14.90 0.24
N LEU A 135 -2.80 13.65 0.68
CA LEU A 135 -2.36 13.18 1.99
C LEU A 135 -0.84 13.04 2.06
N SER A 136 -0.21 12.55 0.98
CA SER A 136 1.25 12.51 0.88
C SER A 136 1.87 13.90 0.90
N GLU A 137 1.25 14.89 0.25
CA GLU A 137 1.70 16.28 0.28
C GLU A 137 1.64 16.89 1.69
N ALA A 138 0.53 16.64 2.39
CA ALA A 138 0.38 17.06 3.78
C ALA A 138 1.44 16.41 4.69
N LEU A 139 1.66 15.10 4.57
CA LEU A 139 2.69 14.39 5.33
C LEU A 139 4.11 14.87 4.97
N ALA A 140 4.39 15.08 3.69
CA ALA A 140 5.68 15.61 3.25
C ALA A 140 5.93 17.04 3.77
N THR A 141 4.87 17.83 3.97
CA THR A 141 4.98 19.16 4.59
C THR A 141 5.36 19.03 6.06
N ASP A 142 4.66 18.20 6.83
CA ASP A 142 5.01 17.96 8.24
C ASP A 142 6.44 17.40 8.40
N LEU A 143 6.86 16.49 7.52
CA LEU A 143 8.21 15.93 7.53
C LEU A 143 9.29 16.98 7.23
N ARG A 144 9.00 17.95 6.35
CA ARG A 144 9.92 19.07 6.07
C ARG A 144 10.04 20.01 7.26
N GLU A 145 8.92 20.36 7.90
CA GLU A 145 8.91 21.18 9.10
C GLU A 145 9.72 20.49 10.21
N LEU A 146 9.46 19.21 10.47
CA LEU A 146 10.22 18.41 11.43
C LEU A 146 11.71 18.33 11.12
N ALA A 147 12.08 18.16 9.85
CA ALA A 147 13.48 18.15 9.45
C ALA A 147 14.15 19.51 9.66
N SER A 148 13.43 20.62 9.47
CA SER A 148 13.98 21.97 9.64
C SER A 148 14.19 22.38 11.09
N GLU A 149 13.37 21.84 12.00
CA GLU A 149 13.47 22.17 13.43
C GLU A 149 14.47 21.29 14.18
N GLN A 150 14.79 20.10 13.66
CA GLN A 150 15.65 19.14 14.35
C GLN A 150 17.10 19.24 13.89
N ILE A 151 17.98 19.49 14.85
CA ILE A 151 19.43 19.64 14.62
C ILE A 151 20.11 18.28 14.42
N ALA A 152 19.50 17.19 14.92
CA ALA A 152 20.09 15.86 14.87
C ALA A 152 20.04 15.23 13.47
N ILE A 153 21.21 15.07 12.85
CA ILE A 153 21.38 14.30 11.61
C ILE A 153 20.79 12.91 11.79
N GLY A 154 19.96 12.47 10.84
CA GLY A 154 19.33 11.14 10.87
C GLY A 154 18.04 11.04 11.69
N PHE A 155 17.50 12.15 12.21
CA PHE A 155 16.20 12.15 12.90
C PHE A 155 15.07 11.56 12.03
N ILE A 156 14.94 12.04 10.79
CA ILE A 156 13.94 11.56 9.83
C ILE A 156 14.09 10.05 9.55
N LEU A 157 15.34 9.58 9.43
CA LEU A 157 15.67 8.18 9.25
C LEU A 157 15.20 7.34 10.46
N THR A 158 15.55 7.77 11.67
CA THR A 158 15.17 7.08 12.91
C THR A 158 13.66 7.07 13.11
N LEU A 159 12.98 8.17 12.82
CA LEU A 159 11.53 8.27 12.91
C LEU A 159 10.85 7.28 11.96
N ARG A 160 11.30 7.24 10.70
CA ARG A 160 10.83 6.29 9.69
C ARG A 160 10.97 4.84 10.16
N GLU A 161 12.13 4.46 10.69
CA GLU A 161 12.40 3.10 11.17
C GLU A 161 11.57 2.72 12.39
N LYS A 162 11.37 3.67 13.33
CA LYS A 162 10.49 3.45 14.49
C LYS A 162 9.04 3.25 14.07
N ILE A 163 8.57 4.00 13.09
CA ILE A 163 7.22 3.83 12.53
C ILE A 163 7.10 2.46 11.84
N ASP A 164 8.05 2.14 10.97
CA ASP A 164 8.10 0.86 10.23
C ASP A 164 8.01 -0.33 11.19
N LYS A 165 8.87 -0.37 12.20
CA LYS A 165 8.90 -1.41 13.23
C LYS A 165 7.59 -1.54 14.00
N ASN A 166 6.91 -0.43 14.28
CA ASN A 166 5.63 -0.46 14.99
C ASN A 166 4.51 -1.05 14.13
N ILE A 167 4.46 -0.70 12.84
CA ILE A 167 3.49 -1.27 11.91
C ILE A 167 3.74 -2.77 11.73
N ASP A 168 5.00 -3.18 11.58
CA ASP A 168 5.33 -4.60 11.51
C ASP A 168 4.90 -5.32 12.80
N ARG A 169 5.13 -4.73 13.99
CA ARG A 169 4.66 -5.30 15.26
C ARG A 169 3.14 -5.44 15.34
N LEU A 170 2.36 -4.50 14.80
CA LEU A 170 0.89 -4.60 14.74
C LEU A 170 0.46 -5.85 13.95
N ASN A 171 1.11 -6.11 12.82
CA ASN A 171 0.80 -7.26 11.98
C ASN A 171 1.05 -8.60 12.69
N HIS A 172 2.00 -8.66 13.62
CA HIS A 172 2.32 -9.86 14.41
C HIS A 172 1.49 -10.03 15.69
N CYS A 173 0.81 -8.99 16.18
CA CYS A 173 0.09 -9.00 17.46
C CYS A 173 -1.43 -9.11 17.32
N LYS A 174 -1.95 -9.69 16.23
CA LYS A 174 -3.40 -9.74 15.91
C LYS A 174 -4.27 -10.35 17.02
N ASN A 175 -3.72 -11.23 17.85
CA ASN A 175 -4.44 -11.93 18.92
C ASN A 175 -4.24 -11.32 20.33
N ASP A 176 -3.54 -10.19 20.45
CA ASP A 176 -3.27 -9.52 21.73
C ASP A 176 -3.73 -8.06 21.70
N PRO A 177 -5.00 -7.78 22.07
CA PRO A 177 -5.56 -6.43 22.03
C PRO A 177 -4.81 -5.43 22.92
N LYS A 178 -4.25 -5.88 24.05
CA LYS A 178 -3.48 -5.01 24.95
C LYS A 178 -2.18 -4.54 24.28
N LYS A 179 -1.49 -5.44 23.56
CA LYS A 179 -0.30 -5.08 22.77
C LYS A 179 -0.66 -4.17 21.60
N GLN A 180 -1.77 -4.41 20.91
CA GLN A 180 -2.23 -3.54 19.81
C GLN A 180 -2.43 -2.11 20.29
N ILE A 181 -3.23 -1.90 21.36
CA ILE A 181 -3.49 -0.58 21.92
C ILE A 181 -2.18 0.13 22.31
N LYS A 182 -1.21 -0.61 22.89
CA LYS A 182 0.10 -0.04 23.22
C LYS A 182 0.85 0.44 21.98
N ILE A 183 0.90 -0.37 20.92
CA ILE A 183 1.61 -0.02 19.68
C ILE A 183 0.90 1.13 18.96
N GLU A 184 -0.42 1.17 18.95
CA GLU A 184 -1.20 2.29 18.40
C GLU A 184 -0.88 3.60 19.12
N ARG A 185 -0.77 3.57 20.46
CA ARG A 185 -0.32 4.74 21.24
C ARG A 185 1.11 5.14 20.89
N GLU A 186 2.02 4.18 20.71
CA GLU A 186 3.39 4.46 20.25
C GLU A 186 3.39 5.13 18.87
N LEU A 187 2.56 4.66 17.93
CA LEU A 187 2.39 5.31 16.63
C LEU A 187 1.78 6.70 16.75
N GLN A 188 0.80 6.92 17.62
CA GLN A 188 0.23 8.24 17.88
C GLN A 188 1.28 9.22 18.41
N VAL A 189 2.17 8.77 19.30
CA VAL A 189 3.27 9.61 19.80
C VAL A 189 4.25 9.95 18.68
N LEU A 190 4.67 8.95 17.88
CA LEU A 190 5.59 9.15 16.76
C LEU A 190 5.00 10.05 15.66
N SER A 191 3.68 10.05 15.48
CA SER A 191 2.96 10.85 14.48
C SER A 191 2.30 12.11 15.05
N SER A 192 2.56 12.45 16.31
CA SER A 192 1.89 13.54 17.02
C SER A 192 2.06 14.91 16.36
N ARG A 193 3.20 15.11 15.69
CA ARG A 193 3.57 16.35 15.01
C ARG A 193 3.14 16.42 13.54
N PHE A 194 2.45 15.40 13.04
CA PHE A 194 1.96 15.38 11.66
C PHE A 194 0.63 16.14 11.54
N HIS A 195 0.63 17.44 11.87
CA HIS A 195 -0.59 18.24 12.02
C HIS A 195 -1.32 18.44 10.68
N ASN A 196 -0.58 18.75 9.61
CA ASN A 196 -1.16 18.92 8.28
C ASN A 196 -1.76 17.60 7.79
N PHE A 197 -1.02 16.50 7.95
CA PHE A 197 -1.48 15.16 7.59
C PHE A 197 -2.73 14.75 8.38
N GLN A 198 -2.74 14.93 9.70
CA GLN A 198 -3.89 14.58 10.54
C GLN A 198 -5.14 15.39 10.16
N LYS A 199 -4.98 16.66 9.78
CA LYS A 199 -6.08 17.47 9.26
C LYS A 199 -6.61 16.89 7.94
N ALA A 200 -5.74 16.71 6.95
CA ALA A 200 -6.13 16.18 5.65
C ALA A 200 -6.73 14.76 5.75
N LEU A 201 -6.24 13.93 6.68
CA LEU A 201 -6.73 12.58 6.93
C LEU A 201 -8.16 12.58 7.48
N ARG A 202 -8.52 13.53 8.35
CA ARG A 202 -9.90 13.66 8.84
C ARG A 202 -10.85 14.00 7.70
N ASP A 203 -10.47 14.95 6.84
CA ASP A 203 -11.25 15.35 5.68
C ASP A 203 -11.42 14.18 4.69
N TYR A 204 -10.35 13.40 4.47
CA TYR A 204 -10.39 12.17 3.67
C TYR A 204 -11.40 11.14 4.20
N HIS A 205 -11.40 10.90 5.51
CA HIS A 205 -12.31 9.93 6.12
C HIS A 205 -13.77 10.41 6.11
N LEU A 206 -14.02 11.72 6.30
CA LEU A 206 -15.37 12.31 6.16
C LEU A 206 -15.92 12.08 4.75
N ASN A 207 -15.14 12.44 3.72
CA ASN A 207 -15.57 12.34 2.32
C ASN A 207 -15.82 10.88 1.89
N ARG A 208 -15.09 9.91 2.46
CA ARG A 208 -15.34 8.48 2.21
C ARG A 208 -16.66 8.01 2.78
N ILE A 209 -16.99 8.42 4.01
CA ILE A 209 -18.27 8.06 4.64
C ILE A 209 -19.43 8.66 3.85
N GLU A 210 -19.31 9.89 3.36
CA GLU A 210 -20.36 10.52 2.54
C GLU A 210 -20.51 9.87 1.16
N GLY A 211 -19.42 9.36 0.58
CA GLY A 211 -19.43 8.64 -0.70
C GLY A 211 -19.99 7.22 -0.61
N GLU A 212 -19.87 6.55 0.53
CA GLU A 212 -20.41 5.19 0.77
C GLU A 212 -21.92 5.20 1.12
N ASN A 213 -22.48 6.36 1.50
CA ASN A 213 -23.91 6.55 1.82
C ASN A 213 -24.76 7.10 0.65
N LYS A 214 -24.18 7.22 -0.55
CA LYS A 214 -24.85 7.61 -1.79
C LYS A 214 -24.94 6.43 -2.75
#